data_AF-A0A350AQZ5-F1
#
_entry.id   AF-A0A350AQZ5-F1
#
_cell.length_a   1.000
_cell.length_b   1.000
_cell.length_c   1.000
_cell.angle_alpha   90.00
_cell.angle_beta   90.00
_cell.angle_gamma   90.00
#
_symmetry.space_group_name_H-M   'P 1'
#
loop_
_entity.id
_entity.type
_entity.pdbx_description
1 polymer ?
#
loop_
_entity_poly.entity_id
_entity_poly.type
_entity_poly.pdbx_seq_one_letter_code
_entity_poly.pdbx_strand_id
1 'polypeptide(L)'
;MNESLKEKLLHYQQRVETAIDHWIPRADTRPVKLHEAMRYSMEAGGKRIRPVLVIAASELFPSQANPDAAAVAIECLHTYTLIHDDLPSIDDSDLRRGRPSCHAQFDEATAVLAGDALLTYSFQLLTRAYREDPILASDLVSDLSEASGSERLIGGQMEDVDNEGKPIDAAMLQFIHENKTGALLTAALTMGLRFCKPTRAQIETITEVGYHMGMTFQIVDDILDATSTAEVMGKPVGNDHAAEKSTYVALHGIEGAYAEATRHNQAAISAAEALGGNNNFLIDLIRELGSRVS
;
A
#
# COMPACT_ATOMS: atom_id res chain seq x y z
N MET A 1 -10.54 13.27 11.31
CA MET A 1 -9.91 12.29 12.22
C MET A 1 -10.22 12.51 13.70
N ASN A 2 -10.86 11.52 14.34
CA ASN A 2 -11.04 11.45 15.81
C ASN A 2 -9.66 11.41 16.52
N GLU A 3 -9.52 12.07 17.67
CA GLU A 3 -8.27 12.13 18.46
C GLU A 3 -7.74 10.73 18.80
N SER A 4 -8.61 9.81 19.22
CA SER A 4 -8.22 8.42 19.54
C SER A 4 -7.64 7.66 18.33
N LEU A 5 -8.24 7.84 17.14
CA LEU A 5 -7.73 7.27 15.90
C LEU A 5 -6.35 7.86 15.55
N LYS A 6 -6.20 9.18 15.69
CA LYS A 6 -4.93 9.88 15.41
C LYS A 6 -3.81 9.41 16.31
N GLU A 7 -4.06 9.29 17.61
CA GLU A 7 -3.08 8.81 18.59
C GLU A 7 -2.67 7.37 18.30
N LYS A 8 -3.63 6.49 18.03
CA LYS A 8 -3.35 5.08 17.73
C LYS A 8 -2.63 4.91 16.40
N LEU A 9 -2.99 5.68 15.38
CA LEU A 9 -2.28 5.70 14.09
C LEU A 9 -0.83 6.17 14.28
N LEU A 10 -0.61 7.25 15.05
CA LEU A 10 0.74 7.74 15.34
C LEU A 10 1.57 6.71 16.10
N HIS A 11 0.96 6.01 17.07
CA HIS A 11 1.61 4.94 17.80
C HIS A 11 2.08 3.81 16.87
N TYR A 12 1.20 3.34 15.97
CA TYR A 12 1.57 2.32 14.99
C TYR A 12 2.64 2.83 14.01
N GLN A 13 2.55 4.06 13.54
CA GLN A 13 3.58 4.65 12.68
C GLN A 13 4.95 4.68 13.36
N GLN A 14 5.03 5.09 14.64
CA GLN A 14 6.28 5.09 15.40
C GLN A 14 6.87 3.68 15.58
N ARG A 15 6.00 2.69 15.84
CA ARG A 15 6.38 1.28 15.90
C ARG A 15 6.96 0.80 14.57
N VAL A 16 6.34 1.20 13.45
CA VAL A 16 6.84 0.88 12.10
C VAL A 16 8.20 1.52 11.83
N GLU A 17 8.41 2.81 12.15
CA GLU A 17 9.72 3.45 11.96
C GLU A 17 10.82 2.76 12.80
N THR A 18 10.50 2.38 14.04
CA THR A 18 11.42 1.62 14.90
C THR A 18 11.73 0.24 14.29
N ALA A 19 10.73 -0.44 13.75
CA ALA A 19 10.90 -1.73 13.10
C ALA A 19 11.73 -1.62 11.81
N ILE A 20 11.51 -0.58 10.99
CA ILE A 20 12.29 -0.30 9.79
C ILE A 20 13.77 -0.13 10.16
N ASP A 21 14.08 0.68 11.17
CA ASP A 21 15.47 0.90 11.59
C ASP A 21 16.14 -0.39 12.09
N HIS A 22 15.37 -1.23 12.79
CA HIS A 22 15.85 -2.51 13.31
C HIS A 22 16.12 -3.55 12.21
N TRP A 23 15.17 -3.71 11.27
CA TRP A 23 15.23 -4.81 10.31
C TRP A 23 16.05 -4.45 9.06
N ILE A 24 15.97 -3.22 8.55
CA ILE A 24 16.67 -2.85 7.31
C ILE A 24 18.18 -2.78 7.53
N PRO A 25 19.00 -3.40 6.64
CA PRO A 25 20.46 -3.32 6.74
C PRO A 25 20.95 -1.88 6.92
N ARG A 26 21.96 -1.67 7.77
CA ARG A 26 22.52 -0.34 8.00
C ARG A 26 23.14 0.20 6.71
N ALA A 27 23.03 1.51 6.48
CA ALA A 27 23.56 2.16 5.27
C ALA A 27 25.08 1.95 5.10
N ASP A 28 25.81 1.82 6.21
CA ASP A 28 27.26 1.57 6.23
C ASP A 28 27.65 0.08 5.99
N THR A 29 26.68 -0.82 5.82
CA THR A 29 26.92 -2.24 5.56
C THR A 29 27.33 -2.44 4.09
N ARG A 30 28.36 -3.26 3.81
CA ARG A 30 28.74 -3.57 2.42
C ARG A 30 27.65 -4.43 1.72
N PRO A 31 27.24 -4.13 0.46
CA PRO A 31 27.66 -3.01 -0.38
C PRO A 31 27.00 -1.68 0.02
N VAL A 32 27.83 -0.70 0.40
CA VAL A 32 27.41 0.55 1.07
C VAL A 32 26.41 1.34 0.21
N LYS A 33 26.74 1.60 -1.05
CA LYS A 33 25.88 2.40 -1.95
C LYS A 33 24.47 1.80 -2.10
N LEU A 34 24.35 0.48 -2.13
CA LEU A 34 23.06 -0.20 -2.24
C LEU A 34 22.23 -0.03 -0.96
N HIS A 35 22.83 -0.29 0.20
CA HIS A 35 22.10 -0.14 1.47
C HIS A 35 21.78 1.31 1.81
N GLU A 36 22.63 2.26 1.39
CA GLU A 36 22.33 3.68 1.44
C GLU A 36 21.09 4.03 0.60
N ALA A 37 21.00 3.54 -0.64
CA ALA A 37 19.83 3.76 -1.50
C ALA A 37 18.55 3.10 -0.96
N MET A 38 18.65 1.85 -0.49
CA MET A 38 17.53 1.15 0.14
C MET A 38 17.00 1.94 1.35
N ARG A 39 17.89 2.38 2.25
CA ARG A 39 17.49 3.19 3.41
C ARG A 39 16.96 4.55 3.03
N TYR A 40 17.60 5.24 2.08
CA TYR A 40 17.13 6.53 1.58
C TYR A 40 15.65 6.49 1.16
N SER A 41 15.27 5.47 0.38
CA SER A 41 13.90 5.29 -0.09
C SER A 41 12.96 4.84 1.02
N MET A 42 13.38 3.94 1.91
CA MET A 42 12.58 3.51 3.06
C MET A 42 12.32 4.66 4.04
N GLU A 43 13.30 5.54 4.26
CA GLU A 43 13.28 6.68 5.20
C GLU A 43 12.75 7.97 4.57
N ALA A 44 12.31 7.95 3.30
CA ALA A 44 11.70 9.10 2.63
C ALA A 44 10.32 9.50 3.21
N GLY A 45 9.91 8.93 4.34
CA GLY A 45 8.65 9.18 5.02
C GLY A 45 7.50 8.39 4.39
N GLY A 46 6.28 8.94 4.45
CA GLY A 46 5.06 8.29 3.92
C GLY A 46 4.01 8.05 5.00
N LYS A 47 2.77 7.77 4.57
CA LYS A 47 1.64 7.56 5.51
C LYS A 47 1.74 6.23 6.28
N ARG A 48 2.59 5.29 5.82
CA ARG A 48 2.79 3.94 6.37
C ARG A 48 1.49 3.13 6.54
N ILE A 49 0.53 3.31 5.63
CA ILE A 49 -0.78 2.67 5.75
C ILE A 49 -0.67 1.14 5.75
N ARG A 50 0.06 0.55 4.81
CA ARG A 50 0.23 -0.91 4.68
C ARG A 50 0.82 -1.56 5.95
N PRO A 51 1.99 -1.12 6.48
CA PRO A 51 2.52 -1.71 7.71
C PRO A 51 1.64 -1.43 8.93
N VAL A 52 0.94 -0.29 9.00
CA VAL A 52 -0.08 -0.03 10.03
C VAL A 52 -1.22 -1.05 9.95
N LEU A 53 -1.69 -1.39 8.74
CA LEU A 53 -2.73 -2.41 8.54
C LEU A 53 -2.28 -3.80 8.99
N VAL A 54 -1.03 -4.20 8.73
CA VAL A 54 -0.47 -5.46 9.23
C VAL A 54 -0.54 -5.51 10.76
N ILE A 55 -0.06 -4.45 11.42
CA ILE A 55 -0.07 -4.39 12.89
C ILE A 55 -1.51 -4.41 13.42
N ALA A 56 -2.39 -3.57 12.87
CA ALA A 56 -3.78 -3.47 13.30
C ALA A 56 -4.55 -4.79 13.12
N ALA A 57 -4.36 -5.48 11.99
CA ALA A 57 -5.01 -6.76 11.72
C ALA A 57 -4.47 -7.89 12.63
N SER A 58 -3.20 -7.83 13.02
CA SER A 58 -2.62 -8.78 13.99
C SER A 58 -3.16 -8.64 15.41
N GLU A 59 -3.80 -7.50 15.71
CA GLU A 59 -4.37 -7.19 17.02
C GLU A 59 -5.89 -7.42 17.08
N LEU A 60 -6.53 -7.89 15.99
CA LEU A 60 -7.96 -8.19 15.94
C LEU A 60 -8.36 -9.32 16.90
N PHE A 61 -7.49 -10.31 17.05
CA PHE A 61 -7.66 -11.47 17.93
C PHE A 61 -6.33 -11.79 18.64
N PRO A 62 -6.29 -12.73 19.62
CA PRO A 62 -5.05 -13.08 20.29
C PRO A 62 -3.94 -13.50 19.32
N SER A 63 -2.87 -12.71 19.27
CA SER A 63 -1.69 -12.95 18.43
C SER A 63 -0.72 -13.95 19.07
N GLN A 64 0.01 -14.68 18.23
CA GLN A 64 1.02 -15.65 18.66
C GLN A 64 2.47 -15.21 18.44
N ALA A 65 2.70 -14.13 17.69
CA ALA A 65 4.03 -13.65 17.35
C ALA A 65 4.07 -12.13 17.10
N ASN A 66 5.27 -11.55 17.05
CA ASN A 66 5.43 -10.13 16.75
C ASN A 66 5.26 -9.87 15.22
N PRO A 67 4.31 -9.02 14.79
CA PRO A 67 4.07 -8.67 13.38
C PRO A 67 5.09 -7.71 12.74
N ASP A 68 6.04 -7.16 13.51
CA ASP A 68 6.90 -6.05 13.05
C ASP A 68 7.70 -6.40 11.79
N ALA A 69 8.25 -7.61 11.69
CA ALA A 69 9.00 -8.04 10.51
C ALA A 69 8.11 -8.17 9.27
N ALA A 70 6.86 -8.64 9.42
CA ALA A 70 5.87 -8.67 8.34
C ALA A 70 5.44 -7.26 7.89
N ALA A 71 5.28 -6.34 8.84
CA ALA A 71 5.00 -4.94 8.54
C ALA A 71 6.15 -4.30 7.74
N VAL A 72 7.42 -4.54 8.12
CA VAL A 72 8.57 -4.06 7.35
C VAL A 72 8.65 -4.74 5.99
N ALA A 73 8.37 -6.04 5.88
CA ALA A 73 8.43 -6.76 4.61
C ALA A 73 7.47 -6.17 3.57
N ILE A 74 6.22 -5.88 3.94
CA ILE A 74 5.25 -5.30 3.01
C ILE A 74 5.60 -3.84 2.65
N GLU A 75 6.21 -3.08 3.57
CA GLU A 75 6.68 -1.72 3.27
C GLU A 75 7.94 -1.73 2.38
N CYS A 76 8.82 -2.73 2.53
CA CYS A 76 9.90 -2.97 1.55
C CYS A 76 9.30 -3.24 0.17
N LEU A 77 8.25 -4.06 0.13
CA LEU A 77 7.58 -4.39 -1.11
C LEU A 77 7.00 -3.13 -1.76
N HIS A 78 6.21 -2.36 -1.01
CA HIS A 78 5.66 -1.10 -1.49
C HIS A 78 6.75 -0.10 -1.91
N THR A 79 7.87 -0.03 -1.18
CA THR A 79 8.94 0.92 -1.49
C THR A 79 9.68 0.52 -2.77
N TYR A 80 9.85 -0.78 -3.06
CA TYR A 80 10.43 -1.19 -4.33
C TYR A 80 9.58 -0.69 -5.50
N THR A 81 8.25 -0.81 -5.41
CA THR A 81 7.37 -0.44 -6.53
C THR A 81 7.54 1.02 -6.84
N LEU A 82 7.57 1.89 -5.81
CA LEU A 82 7.80 3.31 -5.99
C LEU A 82 9.17 3.64 -6.59
N ILE A 83 10.24 2.94 -6.18
CA ILE A 83 11.58 3.15 -6.74
C ILE A 83 11.59 2.86 -8.24
N HIS A 84 10.94 1.77 -8.66
CA HIS A 84 10.87 1.39 -10.07
C HIS A 84 9.90 2.26 -10.86
N ASP A 85 8.73 2.58 -10.31
CA ASP A 85 7.76 3.50 -10.91
C ASP A 85 8.43 4.85 -11.23
N ASP A 86 9.30 5.35 -10.35
CA ASP A 86 10.00 6.62 -10.55
C ASP A 86 11.07 6.60 -11.67
N LEU A 87 11.44 5.43 -12.23
CA LEU A 87 12.50 5.36 -13.25
C LEU A 87 12.13 6.11 -14.54
N PRO A 88 13.13 6.60 -15.31
CA PRO A 88 12.90 7.25 -16.61
C PRO A 88 12.13 6.42 -17.64
N SER A 89 12.15 5.09 -17.50
CA SER A 89 11.42 4.17 -18.38
C SER A 89 9.98 3.91 -17.97
N ILE A 90 9.52 4.44 -16.82
CA ILE A 90 8.14 4.27 -16.31
C ILE A 90 7.50 5.66 -16.16
N ASP A 91 7.58 6.31 -14.99
CA ASP A 91 6.93 7.62 -14.77
C ASP A 91 7.90 8.82 -14.99
N ASP A 92 9.21 8.58 -15.15
CA ASP A 92 10.25 9.62 -15.29
C ASP A 92 10.15 10.71 -14.22
N SER A 93 10.00 10.29 -12.96
CA SER A 93 9.73 11.21 -11.84
C SER A 93 10.99 11.55 -11.05
N ASP A 94 11.41 12.82 -11.11
CA ASP A 94 12.55 13.33 -10.34
C ASP A 94 12.28 13.44 -8.83
N LEU A 95 11.02 13.44 -8.38
CA LEU A 95 10.64 13.72 -7.00
C LEU A 95 9.67 12.70 -6.41
N ARG A 96 9.98 12.23 -5.21
CA ARG A 96 9.12 11.35 -4.41
C ARG A 96 9.07 11.83 -2.96
N ARG A 97 7.86 12.05 -2.44
CA ARG A 97 7.61 12.50 -1.04
C ARG A 97 8.39 13.79 -0.68
N GLY A 98 8.53 14.71 -1.64
CA GLY A 98 9.24 15.99 -1.45
C GLY A 98 10.76 15.88 -1.44
N ARG A 99 11.32 14.72 -1.80
CA ARG A 99 12.77 14.47 -1.95
C ARG A 99 13.08 14.01 -3.38
N PRO A 100 14.33 14.12 -3.86
CA PRO A 100 14.74 13.48 -5.11
C PRO A 100 14.37 11.99 -5.11
N SER A 101 13.85 11.48 -6.22
CA SER A 101 13.62 10.05 -6.40
C SER A 101 14.94 9.27 -6.32
N CYS A 102 14.87 7.95 -6.20
CA CYS A 102 16.08 7.14 -5.99
C CYS A 102 17.06 7.27 -7.17
N HIS A 103 16.56 7.26 -8.40
CA HIS A 103 17.42 7.38 -9.58
C HIS A 103 18.03 8.79 -9.69
N ALA A 104 17.28 9.84 -9.34
CA ALA A 104 17.76 11.21 -9.34
C ALA A 104 18.81 11.48 -8.24
N GLN A 105 18.68 10.84 -7.07
CA GLN A 105 19.64 10.96 -5.97
C GLN A 105 20.94 10.19 -6.20
N PHE A 106 20.87 9.03 -6.86
CA PHE A 106 22.01 8.13 -7.04
C PHE A 106 22.35 7.96 -8.53
N ASP A 107 21.69 7.01 -9.19
CA ASP A 107 21.68 6.77 -10.63
C ASP A 107 20.66 5.64 -10.92
N GLU A 108 20.30 5.44 -12.19
CA GLU A 108 19.36 4.40 -12.61
C GLU A 108 19.78 2.99 -12.17
N ALA A 109 21.07 2.65 -12.32
CA ALA A 109 21.57 1.34 -11.95
C ALA A 109 21.41 1.06 -10.45
N THR A 110 21.65 2.07 -9.61
CA THR A 110 21.45 1.98 -8.16
C THR A 110 19.98 1.86 -7.81
N ALA A 111 19.10 2.62 -8.48
CA ALA A 111 17.66 2.55 -8.25
C ALA A 111 17.09 1.17 -8.61
N VAL A 112 17.44 0.63 -9.78
CA VAL A 112 17.03 -0.73 -10.20
C VAL A 112 17.46 -1.76 -9.14
N LEU A 113 18.75 -1.76 -8.76
CA LEU A 113 19.29 -2.72 -7.80
C LEU A 113 18.72 -2.53 -6.39
N ALA A 114 18.41 -1.30 -5.96
CA ALA A 114 17.78 -1.03 -4.68
C ALA A 114 16.34 -1.56 -4.62
N GLY A 115 15.57 -1.39 -5.71
CA GLY A 115 14.26 -2.00 -5.85
C GLY A 115 14.34 -3.53 -5.82
N ASP A 116 15.20 -4.14 -6.62
CA ASP A 116 15.40 -5.60 -6.65
C ASP A 116 15.80 -6.17 -5.28
N ALA A 117 16.67 -5.44 -4.56
CA ALA A 117 17.11 -5.80 -3.23
C ALA A 117 15.96 -5.72 -2.21
N LEU A 118 15.14 -4.68 -2.23
CA LEU A 118 13.97 -4.55 -1.33
C LEU A 118 12.90 -5.60 -1.64
N LEU A 119 12.61 -5.86 -2.92
CA LEU A 119 11.73 -6.94 -3.35
C LEU A 119 12.22 -8.28 -2.79
N THR A 120 13.47 -8.64 -3.03
CA THR A 120 14.05 -9.91 -2.56
C THR A 120 14.11 -9.98 -1.04
N TYR A 121 14.47 -8.86 -0.40
CA TYR A 121 14.60 -8.77 1.05
C TYR A 121 13.26 -8.94 1.77
N SER A 122 12.15 -8.49 1.18
CA SER A 122 10.80 -8.66 1.76
C SER A 122 10.49 -10.13 2.08
N PHE A 123 10.71 -11.05 1.14
CA PHE A 123 10.51 -12.49 1.34
C PHE A 123 11.56 -13.12 2.26
N GLN A 124 12.81 -12.67 2.16
CA GLN A 124 13.87 -13.11 3.06
C GLN A 124 13.54 -12.77 4.52
N LEU A 125 12.98 -11.59 4.77
CA LEU A 125 12.63 -11.12 6.09
C LEU A 125 11.53 -11.99 6.70
N LEU A 126 10.45 -12.27 5.94
CA LEU A 126 9.36 -13.15 6.40
C LEU A 126 9.86 -14.55 6.78
N THR A 127 10.64 -15.17 5.90
CA THR A 127 11.12 -16.54 6.13
C THR A 127 12.12 -16.64 7.28
N ARG A 128 12.94 -15.62 7.51
CA ARG A 128 13.91 -15.59 8.63
C ARG A 128 13.26 -15.26 9.96
N ALA A 129 12.42 -14.22 10.01
CA ALA A 129 11.81 -13.74 11.24
C ALA A 129 10.83 -14.76 11.84
N TYR A 130 10.14 -15.52 10.98
CA TYR A 130 9.11 -16.47 11.39
C TYR A 130 9.52 -17.93 11.21
N ARG A 131 10.83 -18.22 11.15
CA ARG A 131 11.38 -19.58 10.92
C ARG A 131 10.90 -20.66 11.89
N GLU A 132 10.56 -20.27 13.13
CA GLU A 132 10.07 -21.19 14.18
C GLU A 132 8.58 -21.52 14.03
N ASP A 133 7.84 -20.79 13.18
CA ASP A 133 6.47 -21.11 12.76
C ASP A 133 6.41 -21.18 11.22
N PRO A 134 6.79 -22.33 10.63
CA PRO A 134 6.84 -22.48 9.18
C PRO A 134 5.50 -22.28 8.47
N ILE A 135 4.38 -22.53 9.16
CA ILE A 135 3.04 -22.33 8.59
C ILE A 135 2.79 -20.83 8.45
N LEU A 136 3.03 -20.05 9.52
CA LEU A 136 2.92 -18.59 9.46
C LEU A 136 3.87 -18.01 8.40
N ALA A 137 5.13 -18.45 8.37
CA ALA A 137 6.10 -17.97 7.39
C ALA A 137 5.65 -18.27 5.94
N SER A 138 5.12 -19.48 5.69
CA SER A 138 4.61 -19.88 4.37
C SER A 138 3.39 -19.07 3.97
N ASP A 139 2.42 -18.89 4.87
CA ASP A 139 1.20 -18.12 4.60
C ASP A 139 1.52 -16.65 4.29
N LEU A 140 2.44 -16.03 5.06
CA LEU A 140 2.87 -14.64 4.82
C LEU A 140 3.58 -14.48 3.48
N VAL A 141 4.41 -15.44 3.08
CA VAL A 141 5.07 -15.44 1.77
C VAL A 141 4.04 -15.63 0.66
N SER A 142 3.06 -16.53 0.83
CA SER A 142 1.98 -16.73 -0.15
C SER A 142 1.18 -15.44 -0.35
N ASP A 143 0.66 -14.87 0.74
CA ASP A 143 -0.14 -13.63 0.71
C ASP A 143 0.63 -12.49 0.02
N LEU A 144 1.92 -12.31 0.34
CA LEU A 144 2.74 -11.25 -0.25
C LEU A 144 3.07 -11.52 -1.72
N SER A 145 3.45 -12.75 -2.08
CA SER A 145 3.87 -13.12 -3.44
C SER A 145 2.71 -13.13 -4.44
N GLU A 146 1.53 -13.59 -4.02
CA GLU A 146 0.32 -13.57 -4.84
C GLU A 146 -0.10 -12.12 -5.12
N ALA A 147 -0.11 -11.27 -4.09
CA ALA A 147 -0.47 -9.86 -4.23
C ALA A 147 0.52 -9.06 -5.08
N SER A 148 1.82 -9.38 -5.03
CA SER A 148 2.86 -8.71 -5.81
C SER A 148 3.11 -9.34 -7.19
N GLY A 149 2.38 -10.40 -7.55
CA GLY A 149 2.63 -11.19 -8.76
C GLY A 149 2.20 -10.51 -10.07
N SER A 150 2.48 -11.19 -11.18
CA SER A 150 2.13 -10.75 -12.55
C SER A 150 0.63 -10.71 -12.82
N GLU A 151 -0.18 -11.45 -12.06
CA GLU A 151 -1.64 -11.43 -12.18
C GLU A 151 -2.28 -10.39 -11.25
N ARG A 152 -1.48 -9.71 -10.42
CA ARG A 152 -1.89 -8.72 -9.42
C ARG A 152 -1.07 -7.44 -9.59
N LEU A 153 -0.33 -6.97 -8.59
CA LEU A 153 0.33 -5.65 -8.60
C LEU A 153 1.11 -5.37 -9.87
N ILE A 154 1.98 -6.29 -10.31
CA ILE A 154 2.80 -6.08 -11.50
C ILE A 154 1.95 -6.09 -12.77
N GLY A 155 0.91 -6.93 -12.83
CA GLY A 155 -0.05 -6.94 -13.93
C GLY A 155 -0.85 -5.64 -14.01
N GLY A 156 -1.34 -5.15 -12.87
CA GLY A 156 -2.03 -3.87 -12.77
C GLY A 156 -1.13 -2.69 -13.16
N GLN A 157 0.15 -2.71 -12.78
CA GLN A 157 1.12 -1.71 -13.21
C GLN A 157 1.37 -1.77 -14.72
N MET A 158 1.48 -2.97 -15.30
CA MET A 158 1.68 -3.13 -16.74
C MET A 158 0.46 -2.62 -17.53
N GLU A 159 -0.76 -2.96 -17.10
CA GLU A 159 -1.98 -2.43 -17.71
C GLU A 159 -2.08 -0.92 -17.57
N ASP A 160 -1.67 -0.32 -16.45
CA ASP A 160 -1.63 1.14 -16.30
C ASP A 160 -0.69 1.81 -17.30
N VAL A 161 0.54 1.28 -17.43
CA VAL A 161 1.53 1.75 -18.42
C VAL A 161 1.03 1.59 -19.85
N ASP A 162 0.47 0.43 -20.20
CA ASP A 162 -0.03 0.16 -21.54
C ASP A 162 -1.24 1.02 -21.90
N ASN A 163 -2.01 1.49 -20.91
CA ASN A 163 -3.21 2.28 -21.12
C ASN A 163 -3.04 3.77 -20.82
N GLU A 164 -1.82 4.23 -20.52
CA GLU A 164 -1.57 5.65 -20.27
C GLU A 164 -1.92 6.51 -21.50
N GLY A 165 -2.71 7.56 -21.27
CA GLY A 165 -3.19 8.46 -22.33
C GLY A 165 -4.21 7.82 -23.29
N LYS A 166 -4.79 6.66 -22.95
CA LYS A 166 -5.83 6.00 -23.74
C LYS A 166 -7.18 6.02 -23.00
N PRO A 167 -8.30 6.09 -23.74
CA PRO A 167 -9.61 5.87 -23.15
C PRO A 167 -9.73 4.38 -22.77
N ILE A 168 -9.98 4.11 -21.49
CA ILE A 168 -10.31 2.77 -21.00
C ILE A 168 -11.74 2.72 -20.47
N ASP A 169 -12.33 1.53 -20.46
CA ASP A 169 -13.65 1.32 -19.89
C ASP A 169 -13.60 1.09 -18.37
N ALA A 170 -14.77 1.04 -17.74
CA ALA A 170 -14.89 0.85 -16.30
C ALA A 170 -14.32 -0.50 -15.82
N ALA A 171 -14.34 -1.54 -16.67
CA ALA A 171 -13.82 -2.85 -16.29
C ALA A 171 -12.30 -2.84 -16.22
N MET A 172 -11.63 -2.21 -17.19
CA MET A 172 -10.19 -2.03 -17.18
C MET A 172 -9.74 -1.09 -16.05
N LEU A 173 -10.45 0.02 -15.80
CA LEU A 173 -10.11 0.90 -14.68
C LEU A 173 -10.21 0.18 -13.34
N GLN A 174 -11.29 -0.60 -13.15
CA GLN A 174 -11.45 -1.43 -11.96
C GLN A 174 -10.32 -2.46 -11.83
N PHE A 175 -9.91 -3.11 -12.93
CA PHE A 175 -8.79 -4.05 -12.93
C PHE A 175 -7.49 -3.38 -12.48
N ILE A 176 -7.17 -2.19 -13.02
CA ILE A 176 -5.97 -1.44 -12.64
C ILE A 176 -6.04 -1.07 -11.14
N HIS A 177 -7.16 -0.53 -10.66
CA HIS A 177 -7.31 -0.11 -9.26
C HIS A 177 -7.23 -1.29 -8.28
N GLU A 178 -7.92 -2.40 -8.60
CA GLU A 178 -7.89 -3.61 -7.79
C GLU A 178 -6.46 -4.13 -7.65
N ASN A 179 -5.70 -4.17 -8.75
CA ASN A 179 -4.43 -4.86 -8.78
C ASN A 179 -3.25 -3.96 -8.40
N LYS A 180 -3.15 -2.73 -8.93
CA LYS A 180 -2.04 -1.79 -8.65
C LYS A 180 -2.00 -1.34 -7.19
N THR A 181 -3.16 -1.03 -6.61
CA THR A 181 -3.25 -0.52 -5.23
C THR A 181 -3.93 -1.49 -4.28
N GLY A 182 -5.10 -2.02 -4.66
CA GLY A 182 -5.96 -2.83 -3.78
C GLY A 182 -5.27 -4.10 -3.29
N ALA A 183 -4.60 -4.84 -4.18
CA ALA A 183 -3.98 -6.12 -3.87
C ALA A 183 -3.02 -6.05 -2.68
N LEU A 184 -2.18 -5.00 -2.61
CA LEU A 184 -1.20 -4.86 -1.53
C LEU A 184 -1.83 -4.36 -0.22
N LEU A 185 -2.94 -3.63 -0.27
CA LEU A 185 -3.71 -3.28 0.94
C LEU A 185 -4.43 -4.50 1.51
N THR A 186 -5.00 -5.34 0.64
CA THR A 186 -5.60 -6.62 1.01
C THR A 186 -4.56 -7.55 1.64
N ALA A 187 -3.38 -7.68 1.01
CA ALA A 187 -2.28 -8.47 1.56
C ALA A 187 -1.85 -7.98 2.94
N ALA A 188 -1.81 -6.66 3.17
CA ALA A 188 -1.48 -6.11 4.49
C ALA A 188 -2.42 -6.62 5.58
N LEU A 189 -3.72 -6.63 5.29
CA LEU A 189 -4.74 -7.09 6.24
C LEU A 189 -4.71 -8.61 6.42
N THR A 190 -4.59 -9.39 5.34
CA THR A 190 -4.53 -10.86 5.43
C THR A 190 -3.28 -11.29 6.19
N MET A 191 -2.11 -10.73 5.85
CA MET A 191 -0.84 -11.00 6.53
C MET A 191 -0.93 -10.70 8.02
N GLY A 192 -1.49 -9.55 8.41
CA GLY A 192 -1.71 -9.23 9.82
C GLY A 192 -2.64 -10.23 10.50
N LEU A 193 -3.73 -10.63 9.85
CA LEU A 193 -4.66 -11.60 10.42
C LEU A 193 -4.05 -13.00 10.59
N ARG A 194 -3.05 -13.41 9.77
CA ARG A 194 -2.36 -14.72 9.92
C ARG A 194 -1.77 -14.92 11.32
N PHE A 195 -1.35 -13.86 11.99
CA PHE A 195 -0.82 -13.91 13.36
C PHE A 195 -1.84 -14.39 14.40
N CYS A 196 -3.13 -14.34 14.07
CA CYS A 196 -4.24 -14.76 14.92
C CYS A 196 -4.68 -16.22 14.69
N LYS A 197 -4.02 -16.96 13.78
CA LYS A 197 -4.45 -18.31 13.33
C LYS A 197 -5.93 -18.34 12.88
N PRO A 198 -6.28 -17.53 11.87
CA PRO A 198 -7.66 -17.33 11.48
C PRO A 198 -8.25 -18.58 10.83
N THR A 199 -9.57 -18.71 10.94
CA THR A 199 -10.32 -19.64 10.10
C THR A 199 -10.34 -19.15 8.65
N ARG A 200 -10.65 -20.06 7.72
CA ARG A 200 -10.82 -19.72 6.30
C ARG A 200 -11.87 -18.62 6.10
N ALA A 201 -12.98 -18.68 6.82
CA ALA A 201 -14.04 -17.66 6.73
C ALA A 201 -13.54 -16.27 7.14
N GLN A 202 -12.70 -16.18 8.18
CA GLN A 202 -12.10 -14.91 8.59
C GLN A 202 -11.12 -14.36 7.55
N ILE A 203 -10.36 -15.22 6.87
CA ILE A 203 -9.50 -14.83 5.73
C ILE A 203 -10.36 -14.30 4.57
N GLU A 204 -11.45 -14.98 4.22
CA GLU A 204 -12.37 -14.54 3.17
C GLU A 204 -12.98 -13.17 3.52
N THR A 205 -13.45 -12.97 4.76
CA THR A 205 -14.02 -11.70 5.20
C THR A 205 -12.99 -10.56 5.24
N ILE A 206 -11.77 -10.78 5.75
CA ILE A 206 -10.76 -9.71 5.75
C ILE A 206 -10.27 -9.38 4.33
N THR A 207 -10.31 -10.36 3.42
CA THR A 207 -10.04 -10.14 2.00
C THR A 207 -11.07 -9.19 1.38
N GLU A 208 -12.36 -9.38 1.72
CA GLU A 208 -13.44 -8.49 1.30
C GLU A 208 -13.25 -7.06 1.87
N VAL A 209 -12.85 -6.94 3.14
CA VAL A 209 -12.49 -5.63 3.73
C VAL A 209 -11.38 -4.95 2.92
N GLY A 210 -10.30 -5.68 2.60
CA GLY A 210 -9.17 -5.16 1.85
C GLY A 210 -9.54 -4.70 0.44
N TYR A 211 -10.32 -5.51 -0.28
CA TYR A 211 -10.82 -5.18 -1.61
C TYR A 211 -11.61 -3.86 -1.59
N HIS A 212 -12.62 -3.77 -0.72
CA HIS A 212 -13.46 -2.58 -0.66
C HIS A 212 -12.70 -1.34 -0.16
N MET A 213 -11.81 -1.51 0.82
CA MET A 213 -10.95 -0.43 1.30
C MET A 213 -10.01 0.09 0.20
N GLY A 214 -9.43 -0.81 -0.61
CA GLY A 214 -8.56 -0.45 -1.74
C GLY A 214 -9.29 0.32 -2.83
N MET A 215 -10.52 -0.11 -3.17
CA MET A 215 -11.36 0.61 -4.12
C MET A 215 -11.76 2.00 -3.60
N THR A 216 -12.17 2.11 -2.33
CA THR A 216 -12.44 3.42 -1.70
C THR A 216 -11.21 4.32 -1.78
N PHE A 217 -10.02 3.79 -1.48
CA PHE A 217 -8.77 4.56 -1.53
C PHE A 217 -8.54 5.18 -2.91
N GLN A 218 -8.64 4.38 -3.99
CA GLN A 218 -8.39 4.89 -5.35
C GLN A 218 -9.47 5.86 -5.83
N ILE A 219 -10.75 5.58 -5.56
CA ILE A 219 -11.83 6.48 -6.00
C ILE A 219 -11.73 7.83 -5.27
N VAL A 220 -11.33 7.82 -4.00
CA VAL A 220 -11.07 9.05 -3.24
C VAL A 220 -9.89 9.82 -3.80
N ASP A 221 -8.78 9.15 -4.14
CA ASP A 221 -7.62 9.80 -4.77
C ASP A 221 -8.01 10.42 -6.13
N ASP A 222 -8.78 9.72 -6.98
CA ASP A 222 -9.32 10.26 -8.24
C ASP A 222 -10.18 11.52 -8.03
N ILE A 223 -11.04 11.51 -6.99
CA ILE A 223 -11.87 12.66 -6.65
C ILE A 223 -11.01 13.83 -6.18
N LEU A 224 -10.01 13.58 -5.33
CA LEU A 224 -9.11 14.61 -4.83
C LEU A 224 -8.27 15.21 -5.96
N ASP A 225 -7.77 14.40 -6.89
CA ASP A 225 -7.05 14.85 -8.09
C ASP A 225 -7.93 15.76 -8.95
N ALA A 226 -9.22 15.43 -9.11
CA ALA A 226 -10.16 16.22 -9.92
C ALA A 226 -10.68 17.50 -9.23
N THR A 227 -10.66 17.57 -7.89
CA THR A 227 -11.31 18.65 -7.13
C THR A 227 -10.35 19.58 -6.38
N SER A 228 -9.11 19.15 -6.16
CA SER A 228 -8.15 19.90 -5.35
C SER A 228 -7.43 20.98 -6.15
N THR A 229 -7.05 22.07 -5.48
CA THR A 229 -6.18 23.11 -6.05
C THR A 229 -4.70 22.76 -5.85
N ALA A 230 -3.83 23.36 -6.69
CA ALA A 230 -2.45 23.79 -6.39
C ALA A 230 -1.85 23.28 -5.07
N GLU A 231 -2.38 23.90 -4.04
CA GLU A 231 -1.75 24.07 -2.75
C GLU A 231 -2.12 22.93 -1.79
N VAL A 232 -3.20 22.17 -2.07
CA VAL A 232 -3.70 21.10 -1.21
C VAL A 232 -3.02 19.76 -1.50
N MET A 233 -2.63 19.51 -2.75
CA MET A 233 -2.10 18.21 -3.20
C MET A 233 -0.59 18.02 -2.99
N GLY A 234 0.16 19.08 -2.71
CA GLY A 234 1.62 19.01 -2.55
C GLY A 234 2.37 18.59 -3.83
N LYS A 235 1.69 18.65 -4.98
CA LYS A 235 2.20 18.46 -6.35
C LYS A 235 1.61 19.58 -7.24
N PRO A 236 2.24 19.97 -8.36
CA PRO A 236 1.69 20.99 -9.24
C PRO A 236 0.35 20.51 -9.84
N VAL A 237 -0.74 21.17 -9.48
CA VAL A 237 -2.05 21.02 -10.13
C VAL A 237 -2.02 21.88 -11.37
N GLY A 238 -2.13 21.25 -12.53
CA GLY A 238 -2.22 21.95 -13.81
C GLY A 238 -1.40 21.40 -14.97
N ASN A 239 -0.74 20.24 -14.87
CA ASN A 239 -0.25 19.55 -16.08
C ASN A 239 -1.31 18.62 -16.73
N ASP A 240 -2.45 18.42 -16.08
CA ASP A 240 -3.47 17.43 -16.51
C ASP A 240 -4.68 18.04 -17.22
N HIS A 241 -4.47 18.99 -18.12
CA HIS A 241 -5.34 19.06 -19.30
C HIS A 241 -4.80 18.22 -20.48
N ALA A 242 -3.62 17.58 -20.34
CA ALA A 242 -2.92 16.95 -21.46
C ALA A 242 -2.66 15.44 -21.31
N ALA A 243 -2.98 14.81 -20.18
CA ALA A 243 -3.06 13.36 -20.08
C ALA A 243 -4.53 12.97 -19.90
N GLU A 244 -5.13 12.35 -20.92
CA GLU A 244 -6.49 11.79 -20.89
C GLU A 244 -6.54 10.57 -19.94
N LYS A 245 -6.21 10.76 -18.65
CA LYS A 245 -6.28 9.70 -17.64
C LYS A 245 -7.74 9.34 -17.42
N SER A 246 -8.05 8.07 -17.65
CA SER A 246 -9.36 7.52 -17.42
C SER A 246 -9.55 7.26 -15.93
N THR A 247 -10.19 8.21 -15.24
CA THR A 247 -10.48 8.13 -13.80
C THR A 247 -11.95 7.78 -13.54
N TYR A 248 -12.30 7.44 -12.30
CA TYR A 248 -13.70 7.25 -11.91
C TYR A 248 -14.54 8.52 -12.16
N VAL A 249 -13.95 9.70 -11.97
CA VAL A 249 -14.61 10.98 -12.25
C VAL A 249 -14.88 11.15 -13.74
N ALA A 250 -13.94 10.75 -14.61
CA ALA A 250 -14.12 10.81 -16.05
C ALA A 250 -15.21 9.85 -16.55
N LEU A 251 -15.31 8.65 -15.96
CA LEU A 251 -16.26 7.61 -16.38
C LEU A 251 -17.68 7.79 -15.80
N HIS A 252 -17.77 8.18 -14.53
CA HIS A 252 -19.04 8.20 -13.78
C HIS A 252 -19.53 9.62 -13.45
N GLY A 253 -18.73 10.64 -13.75
CA GLY A 253 -18.93 11.98 -13.22
C GLY A 253 -18.61 12.05 -11.72
N ILE A 254 -18.47 13.26 -11.21
CA ILE A 254 -18.09 13.51 -9.81
C ILE A 254 -19.10 12.90 -8.81
N GLU A 255 -20.41 13.04 -9.08
CA GLU A 255 -21.47 12.47 -8.23
C GLU A 255 -21.45 10.94 -8.24
N GLY A 256 -21.19 10.32 -9.39
CA GLY A 256 -21.07 8.87 -9.52
C GLY A 256 -19.84 8.33 -8.79
N ALA A 257 -18.70 9.03 -8.88
CA ALA A 257 -17.50 8.68 -8.12
C ALA A 257 -17.76 8.74 -6.60
N TYR A 258 -18.44 9.79 -6.10
CA TYR A 258 -18.83 9.88 -4.69
C TYR A 258 -19.74 8.72 -4.24
N ALA A 259 -20.71 8.34 -5.08
CA ALA A 259 -21.62 7.22 -4.79
C ALA A 259 -20.86 5.89 -4.71
N GLU A 260 -19.94 5.62 -5.63
CA GLU A 260 -19.12 4.41 -5.63
C GLU A 260 -18.14 4.36 -4.45
N ALA A 261 -17.48 5.48 -4.12
CA ALA A 261 -16.62 5.59 -2.93
C ALA A 261 -17.41 5.28 -1.65
N THR A 262 -18.62 5.83 -1.53
CA THR A 262 -19.53 5.60 -0.39
C THR A 262 -19.96 4.13 -0.32
N ARG A 263 -20.32 3.53 -1.45
CA ARG A 263 -20.74 2.12 -1.55
C ARG A 263 -19.62 1.18 -1.10
N HIS A 264 -18.40 1.35 -1.62
CA HIS A 264 -17.24 0.56 -1.22
C HIS A 264 -16.89 0.78 0.26
N ASN A 265 -16.94 2.03 0.73
CA ASN A 265 -16.62 2.34 2.12
C ASN A 265 -17.59 1.65 3.09
N GLN A 266 -18.89 1.69 2.79
CA GLN A 266 -19.89 1.01 3.60
C GLN A 266 -19.75 -0.51 3.57
N ALA A 267 -19.40 -1.10 2.41
CA ALA A 267 -19.13 -2.53 2.31
C ALA A 267 -17.92 -2.96 3.15
N ALA A 268 -16.83 -2.18 3.12
CA ALA A 268 -15.65 -2.42 3.94
C ALA A 268 -15.98 -2.36 5.45
N ILE A 269 -16.79 -1.37 5.87
CA ILE A 269 -17.24 -1.25 7.27
C ILE A 269 -18.09 -2.47 7.67
N SER A 270 -19.09 -2.83 6.87
CA SER A 270 -19.97 -3.96 7.17
C SER A 270 -19.19 -5.28 7.25
N ALA A 271 -18.23 -5.51 6.36
CA ALA A 271 -17.36 -6.70 6.40
C ALA A 271 -16.44 -6.69 7.63
N ALA A 272 -15.88 -5.53 8.01
CA ALA A 272 -15.06 -5.41 9.20
C ALA A 272 -15.88 -5.64 10.49
N GLU A 273 -17.11 -5.15 10.56
CA GLU A 273 -18.06 -5.43 11.64
C GLU A 273 -18.39 -6.92 11.73
N ALA A 274 -18.66 -7.57 10.60
CA ALA A 274 -18.95 -9.00 10.53
C ALA A 274 -17.76 -9.88 10.93
N LEU A 275 -16.52 -9.44 10.64
CA LEU A 275 -15.30 -10.14 11.07
C LEU A 275 -15.19 -10.19 12.60
N GLY A 276 -15.62 -9.13 13.29
CA GLY A 276 -15.52 -8.99 14.74
C GLY A 276 -14.09 -8.76 15.24
N GLY A 277 -13.84 -9.11 16.51
CA GLY A 277 -12.56 -8.86 17.19
C GLY A 277 -12.38 -7.40 17.61
N ASN A 278 -11.14 -6.99 17.84
CA ASN A 278 -10.78 -5.61 18.22
C ASN A 278 -10.70 -4.69 16.99
N ASN A 279 -11.79 -4.60 16.22
CA ASN A 279 -11.84 -3.95 14.91
C ASN A 279 -12.10 -2.44 14.93
N ASN A 280 -12.27 -1.81 16.11
CA ASN A 280 -12.59 -0.39 16.23
C ASN A 280 -11.63 0.52 15.45
N PHE A 281 -10.32 0.29 15.58
CA PHE A 281 -9.31 1.07 14.84
C PHE A 281 -9.45 0.91 13.33
N LEU A 282 -9.65 -0.33 12.87
CA LEU A 282 -9.79 -0.65 11.45
C LEU A 282 -11.04 0.03 10.87
N ILE A 283 -12.18 -0.08 11.55
CA ILE A 283 -13.43 0.56 11.16
C ILE A 283 -13.28 2.08 11.11
N ASP A 284 -12.67 2.69 12.13
CA ASP A 284 -12.48 4.13 12.16
C ASP A 284 -11.51 4.62 11.06
N LEU A 285 -10.48 3.83 10.74
CA LEU A 285 -9.57 4.12 9.63
C LEU A 285 -10.29 4.04 8.28
N ILE A 286 -11.13 3.02 8.06
CA ILE A 286 -11.96 2.89 6.85
C ILE A 286 -12.88 4.10 6.73
N ARG A 287 -13.59 4.47 7.80
CA ARG A 287 -14.43 5.68 7.83
C ARG A 287 -13.68 6.95 7.46
N GLU A 288 -12.47 7.15 7.99
CA GLU A 288 -11.65 8.33 7.68
C GLU A 288 -11.20 8.36 6.21
N LEU A 289 -10.97 7.21 5.58
CA LEU A 289 -10.68 7.15 4.15
C LEU A 289 -11.88 7.65 3.34
N GLY A 290 -13.09 7.18 3.69
CA GLY A 290 -14.33 7.64 3.08
C GLY A 290 -14.77 9.05 3.46
N SER A 291 -14.24 9.67 4.52
CA SER A 291 -14.64 11.03 4.93
C SER A 291 -13.88 12.14 4.20
N ARG A 292 -12.82 11.79 3.45
CA ARG A 292 -12.07 12.77 2.63
C ARG A 292 -12.84 13.27 1.41
N VAL A 293 -14.04 12.74 1.23
CA VAL A 293 -14.96 12.99 0.13
C VAL A 293 -16.33 13.50 0.64
N SER A 294 -16.44 13.85 1.93
CA SER A 294 -17.67 14.40 2.55
C SER A 294 -17.62 15.91 2.70
#